data_AF-A0A965CCD6-F1
#
_entry.id   AF-A0A965CCD6-F1
#
_cell.length_a   1.000
_cell.length_b   1.000
_cell.length_c   1.000
_cell.angle_alpha   90.00
_cell.angle_beta   90.00
_cell.angle_gamma   90.00
#
_symmetry.space_group_name_H-M   'P 1'
#
loop_
_entity.id
_entity.type
_entity.pdbx_description
1 polymer ?
#
loop_
_entity_poly.entity_id
_entity_poly.type
_entity_poly.pdbx_seq_one_letter_code
_entity_poly.pdbx_strand_id
1 'polypeptide(L)'
;RRVFIDHGMGVVIGETAVIGDDCTLYHGVTLGGTSWNKGKRHPTLEQGVVIGAGAKVLGPIVIGKGAKIGSNAVVVKDVPENATAVGIPARILEQETNKQRDDMAEKIGFSAYAVSDNANDPMTKAIHALLDHAAAQDVKLQEVMAQLNKLGADVESDAEVGKAFDVDAFKKL
;
A
#
# COMPACT_ATOMS: atom_id res chain seq x y z
N ARG A 1 -6.50 -0.95 31.79
CA ARG A 1 -7.51 -2.02 31.52
C ARG A 1 -8.66 -1.47 30.69
N ARG A 2 -8.49 -1.39 29.36
CA ARG A 2 -9.50 -0.93 28.38
C ARG A 2 -9.18 -1.57 27.02
N VAL A 3 -10.17 -2.02 26.27
CA VAL A 3 -10.03 -2.35 24.85
C VAL A 3 -11.19 -1.66 24.15
N PHE A 4 -10.88 -0.87 23.13
CA PHE A 4 -11.90 -0.18 22.35
C PHE A 4 -12.04 -0.85 20.99
N ILE A 5 -13.24 -1.38 20.71
CA ILE A 5 -13.58 -1.95 19.42
C ILE A 5 -14.50 -0.97 18.72
N ASP A 6 -13.95 -0.24 17.74
CA ASP A 6 -14.71 0.75 16.97
C ASP A 6 -15.32 0.09 15.73
N HIS A 7 -16.65 0.17 15.63
CA HIS A 7 -17.44 -0.53 14.62
C HIS A 7 -17.17 -2.06 14.59
N GLY A 8 -17.53 -2.81 15.63
CA GLY A 8 -17.15 -4.24 15.78
C GLY A 8 -17.55 -5.26 14.69
N MET A 9 -18.18 -4.84 13.59
CA MET A 9 -18.47 -5.68 12.43
C MET A 9 -17.21 -6.34 11.88
N GLY A 10 -17.23 -7.66 11.73
CA GLY A 10 -16.15 -8.42 11.09
C GLY A 10 -14.85 -8.51 11.90
N VAL A 11 -14.86 -8.14 13.18
CA VAL A 11 -13.71 -8.37 14.07
C VAL A 11 -13.63 -9.85 14.44
N VAL A 12 -12.46 -10.46 14.23
CA VAL A 12 -12.18 -11.87 14.50
C VAL A 12 -11.01 -11.96 15.46
N ILE A 13 -11.23 -12.53 16.65
CA ILE A 13 -10.19 -12.70 17.68
C ILE A 13 -10.04 -14.19 17.96
N GLY A 14 -8.85 -14.73 17.68
CA GLY A 14 -8.59 -16.15 17.86
C GLY A 14 -8.31 -16.56 19.31
N GLU A 15 -8.45 -17.87 19.56
CA GLU A 15 -8.45 -18.50 20.90
C GLU A 15 -7.28 -18.08 21.81
N THR A 16 -6.07 -17.98 21.25
CA THR A 16 -4.84 -17.71 22.02
C THR A 16 -4.31 -16.29 21.86
N ALA A 17 -5.17 -15.38 21.36
CA ALA A 17 -4.82 -13.98 21.21
C ALA A 17 -4.70 -13.34 22.61
N VAL A 18 -3.72 -12.46 22.78
CA VAL A 18 -3.58 -11.65 23.99
C VAL A 18 -3.70 -10.20 23.57
N ILE A 19 -4.57 -9.44 24.23
CA ILE A 19 -4.78 -8.02 23.94
C ILE A 19 -4.47 -7.24 25.22
N GLY A 20 -3.44 -6.40 25.15
CA GLY A 20 -3.00 -5.54 26.22
C GLY A 20 -3.97 -4.40 26.49
N ASP A 21 -3.64 -3.61 27.52
CA ASP A 21 -4.44 -2.46 27.92
C ASP A 21 -4.42 -1.33 26.88
N ASP A 22 -5.51 -0.58 26.80
CA ASP A 22 -5.67 0.61 25.96
C ASP A 22 -5.50 0.34 24.45
N CYS A 23 -5.70 -0.90 24.01
CA CYS A 23 -5.70 -1.25 22.59
C CYS A 23 -6.97 -0.75 21.89
N THR A 24 -6.84 -0.37 20.61
CA THR A 24 -7.95 -0.01 19.73
C THR A 24 -7.98 -0.91 18.51
N LEU A 25 -9.12 -1.52 18.23
CA LEU A 25 -9.35 -2.35 17.04
C LEU A 25 -10.53 -1.77 16.25
N TYR A 26 -10.32 -1.48 14.97
CA TYR A 26 -11.41 -1.07 14.07
C TYR A 26 -12.13 -2.29 13.47
N HIS A 27 -13.23 -2.06 12.75
CA HIS A 27 -13.97 -3.07 12.00
C HIS A 27 -13.09 -3.94 11.10
N GLY A 28 -13.49 -5.19 10.87
CA GLY A 28 -12.83 -6.10 9.92
C GLY A 28 -11.44 -6.59 10.35
N VAL A 29 -10.97 -6.25 11.55
CA VAL A 29 -9.69 -6.70 12.09
C VAL A 29 -9.70 -8.21 12.35
N THR A 30 -8.63 -8.91 12.01
CA THR A 30 -8.44 -10.32 12.38
C THR A 30 -7.14 -10.50 13.16
N LEU A 31 -7.25 -11.05 14.37
CA LEU A 31 -6.15 -11.60 15.15
C LEU A 31 -6.16 -13.12 14.96
N GLY A 32 -5.58 -13.57 13.84
CA GLY A 32 -5.72 -14.92 13.30
C GLY A 32 -4.54 -15.83 13.57
N GLY A 33 -4.78 -17.14 13.48
CA GLY A 33 -3.73 -18.15 13.57
C GLY A 33 -3.13 -18.52 12.21
N THR A 34 -1.90 -19.03 12.21
CA THR A 34 -1.22 -19.53 11.00
C THR A 34 -1.03 -21.05 11.01
N SER A 35 -1.46 -21.73 12.06
CA SER A 35 -1.30 -23.18 12.24
C SER A 35 -2.49 -23.80 12.96
N TRP A 36 -2.71 -25.09 12.71
CA TRP A 36 -3.69 -25.94 13.39
C TRP A 36 -3.14 -26.59 14.67
N ASN A 37 -1.84 -26.42 14.94
CA ASN A 37 -1.21 -26.99 16.11
C ASN A 37 -1.79 -26.38 17.39
N LYS A 38 -1.98 -27.22 18.42
CA LYS A 38 -2.40 -26.76 19.75
C LYS A 38 -1.31 -25.85 20.35
N GLY A 39 -1.73 -24.85 21.12
CA GLY A 39 -0.83 -23.89 21.77
C GLY A 39 -0.96 -22.46 21.27
N LYS A 40 0.03 -21.62 21.62
CA LYS A 40 0.09 -20.21 21.22
C LYS A 40 0.27 -20.11 19.71
N ARG A 41 -0.74 -19.56 19.04
CA ARG A 41 -0.81 -19.47 17.57
C ARG A 41 -1.45 -18.20 17.05
N HIS A 42 -1.96 -17.35 17.94
CA HIS A 42 -2.55 -16.05 17.61
C HIS A 42 -1.72 -14.92 18.20
N PRO A 43 -1.90 -13.67 17.74
CA PRO A 43 -1.04 -12.56 18.11
C PRO A 43 -1.09 -12.18 19.59
N THR A 44 -0.09 -11.42 20.02
CA THR A 44 -0.08 -10.67 21.28
C THR A 44 0.02 -9.19 20.94
N LEU A 45 -0.96 -8.40 21.36
CA LEU A 45 -0.91 -6.94 21.30
C LEU A 45 -0.48 -6.41 22.67
N GLU A 46 0.56 -5.60 22.72
CA GLU A 46 0.97 -4.90 23.94
C GLU A 46 0.12 -3.64 24.17
N GLN A 47 0.45 -2.88 25.23
CA GLN A 47 -0.36 -1.73 25.64
C GLN A 47 -0.45 -0.66 24.54
N GLY A 48 -1.63 -0.07 24.34
CA GLY A 48 -1.81 1.11 23.47
C GLY A 48 -1.70 0.83 21.98
N VAL A 49 -1.71 -0.44 21.56
CA VAL A 49 -1.66 -0.81 20.14
C VAL A 49 -2.93 -0.39 19.41
N VAL A 50 -2.77 0.14 18.20
CA VAL A 50 -3.89 0.52 17.32
C VAL A 50 -3.87 -0.34 16.06
N ILE A 51 -4.95 -1.06 15.81
CA ILE A 51 -5.12 -1.91 14.63
C ILE A 51 -6.16 -1.29 13.69
N GLY A 52 -5.70 -0.78 12.54
CA GLY A 52 -6.55 -0.16 11.52
C GLY A 52 -7.59 -1.09 10.91
N ALA A 53 -8.60 -0.50 10.27
CA ALA A 53 -9.73 -1.23 9.73
C ALA A 53 -9.30 -2.29 8.72
N GLY A 54 -9.89 -3.48 8.79
CA GLY A 54 -9.63 -4.57 7.86
C GLY A 54 -8.26 -5.26 8.00
N ALA A 55 -7.39 -4.82 8.90
CA ALA A 55 -6.05 -5.40 9.03
C ALA A 55 -6.09 -6.86 9.51
N LYS A 56 -5.10 -7.65 9.07
CA LYS A 56 -4.94 -9.06 9.42
C LYS A 56 -3.60 -9.24 10.11
N VAL A 57 -3.62 -9.57 11.39
CA VAL A 57 -2.42 -9.88 12.19
C VAL A 57 -2.42 -11.39 12.43
N LEU A 58 -1.44 -12.08 11.86
CA LEU A 58 -1.49 -13.54 11.71
C LEU A 58 -0.28 -14.21 12.38
N GLY A 59 -0.58 -15.19 13.22
CA GLY A 59 0.41 -16.06 13.87
C GLY A 59 0.75 -15.63 15.31
N PRO A 60 1.63 -16.38 15.99
CA PRO A 60 2.05 -16.09 17.36
C PRO A 60 3.08 -14.95 17.43
N ILE A 61 2.76 -13.81 16.82
CA ILE A 61 3.63 -12.63 16.74
C ILE A 61 3.26 -11.58 17.80
N VAL A 62 4.21 -10.71 18.13
CA VAL A 62 4.05 -9.62 19.09
C VAL A 62 3.96 -8.28 18.36
N ILE A 63 2.94 -7.50 18.69
CA ILE A 63 2.80 -6.11 18.28
C ILE A 63 3.15 -5.26 19.49
N GLY A 64 4.31 -4.61 19.44
CA GLY A 64 4.90 -3.87 20.54
C GLY A 64 4.07 -2.69 20.99
N LYS A 65 4.31 -2.23 22.22
CA LYS A 65 3.55 -1.15 22.86
C LYS A 65 3.47 0.10 21.97
N GLY A 66 2.29 0.71 21.89
CA GLY A 66 2.05 1.91 21.09
C GLY A 66 2.20 1.74 19.57
N ALA A 67 2.48 0.53 19.07
CA ALA A 67 2.61 0.29 17.64
C ALA A 67 1.27 0.47 16.90
N LYS A 68 1.35 0.82 15.62
CA LYS A 68 0.21 1.09 14.77
C LYS A 68 0.23 0.19 13.55
N ILE A 69 -0.88 -0.48 13.28
CA ILE A 69 -1.06 -1.30 12.08
C ILE A 69 -1.98 -0.55 11.12
N GLY A 70 -1.51 -0.31 9.91
CA GLY A 70 -2.29 0.36 8.87
C GLY A 70 -3.52 -0.45 8.45
N SER A 71 -4.54 0.25 7.96
CA SER A 71 -5.75 -0.38 7.43
C SER A 71 -5.42 -1.38 6.32
N ASN A 72 -6.11 -2.51 6.30
CA ASN A 72 -5.92 -3.63 5.37
C ASN A 72 -4.50 -4.23 5.32
N ALA A 73 -3.59 -3.87 6.24
CA ALA A 73 -2.27 -4.46 6.29
C ALA A 73 -2.33 -5.95 6.66
N VAL A 74 -1.41 -6.76 6.13
CA VAL A 74 -1.26 -8.18 6.49
C VAL A 74 0.07 -8.37 7.22
N VAL A 75 0.01 -8.49 8.53
CA VAL A 75 1.16 -8.55 9.44
C VAL A 75 1.44 -9.99 9.80
N VAL A 76 2.64 -10.46 9.44
CA VAL A 76 3.10 -11.85 9.64
C VAL A 76 4.44 -11.93 10.39
N LYS A 77 4.92 -10.80 10.93
CA LYS A 77 6.15 -10.67 11.71
C LYS A 77 5.92 -9.69 12.86
N ASP A 78 6.74 -9.80 13.90
CA ASP A 78 6.70 -8.89 15.04
C ASP A 78 6.86 -7.43 14.61
N VAL A 79 6.15 -6.53 15.30
CA VAL A 79 6.21 -5.09 15.07
C VAL A 79 6.80 -4.44 16.32
N PRO A 80 7.93 -3.72 16.22
CA PRO A 80 8.56 -3.06 17.36
C PRO A 80 7.66 -2.01 18.03
N GLU A 81 8.01 -1.66 19.27
CA GLU A 81 7.37 -0.59 20.04
C GLU A 81 7.33 0.72 19.24
N ASN A 82 6.20 1.42 19.28
CA ASN A 82 5.95 2.72 18.63
C ASN A 82 6.15 2.74 17.09
N ALA A 83 6.36 1.58 16.47
CA ALA A 83 6.53 1.46 15.03
C ALA A 83 5.18 1.45 14.29
N THR A 84 5.18 1.82 13.01
CA THR A 84 3.99 1.71 12.15
C THR A 84 4.24 0.68 11.06
N ALA A 85 3.38 -0.33 10.95
CA ALA A 85 3.47 -1.36 9.92
C ALA A 85 2.30 -1.25 8.92
N VAL A 86 2.60 -1.23 7.62
CA VAL A 86 1.61 -1.05 6.54
C VAL A 86 1.87 -1.98 5.36
N GLY A 87 0.85 -2.24 4.54
CA GLY A 87 0.97 -3.00 3.29
C GLY A 87 0.76 -4.52 3.43
N ILE A 88 0.93 -5.22 2.31
CA ILE A 88 0.71 -6.67 2.17
C ILE A 88 1.89 -7.27 1.39
N PRO A 89 2.78 -8.06 2.03
CA PRO A 89 2.92 -8.23 3.49
C PRO A 89 3.37 -6.91 4.14
N ALA A 90 3.03 -6.73 5.41
CA ALA A 90 3.30 -5.49 6.12
C ALA A 90 4.80 -5.23 6.27
N ARG A 91 5.19 -3.96 6.09
CA ARG A 91 6.55 -3.45 6.29
C ARG A 91 6.51 -2.31 7.30
N ILE A 92 7.56 -2.21 8.11
CA ILE A 92 7.71 -1.13 9.08
C ILE A 92 8.12 0.14 8.33
N LEU A 93 7.40 1.24 8.58
CA LEU A 93 7.76 2.56 8.09
C LEU A 93 8.92 3.09 8.94
N GLU A 94 10.09 3.26 8.34
CA GLU A 94 11.20 3.99 8.93
C GLU A 94 10.87 5.50 8.89
N GLN A 95 10.98 6.18 10.02
CA GLN A 95 10.65 7.61 10.12
C GLN A 95 11.59 8.52 9.31
N GLU A 96 12.77 8.02 8.91
CA GLU A 96 13.77 8.81 8.17
C GLU A 96 13.56 8.84 6.65
N THR A 97 12.78 7.92 6.07
CA THR A 97 12.63 7.82 4.61
C THR A 97 11.61 8.77 3.98
N ASN A 98 10.97 9.64 4.77
CA ASN A 98 9.98 10.58 4.23
C ASN A 98 10.64 11.62 3.28
N LYS A 99 11.82 12.16 3.61
CA LYS A 99 12.45 13.19 2.76
C LYS A 99 12.88 12.67 1.38
N GLN A 100 13.52 11.51 1.31
CA GLN A 100 14.02 10.98 0.03
C GLN A 100 12.89 10.46 -0.89
N ARG A 101 11.76 10.02 -0.31
CA ARG A 101 10.60 9.56 -1.08
C ARG A 101 9.77 10.72 -1.61
N ASP A 102 9.65 11.80 -0.85
CA ASP A 102 9.00 13.04 -1.28
C ASP A 102 9.75 13.66 -2.48
N ASP A 103 11.08 13.71 -2.42
CA ASP A 103 11.93 14.20 -3.52
C ASP A 103 11.83 13.35 -4.81
N MET A 104 11.58 12.04 -4.67
CA MET A 104 11.41 11.12 -5.81
C MET A 104 9.97 11.16 -6.38
N ALA A 105 8.97 11.34 -5.52
CA ALA A 105 7.58 11.53 -5.92
C ALA A 105 7.37 12.85 -6.69
N GLU A 106 8.08 13.91 -6.31
CA GLU A 106 8.09 15.19 -7.05
C GLU A 106 8.62 15.04 -8.49
N LYS A 107 9.63 14.17 -8.71
CA LYS A 107 10.19 13.94 -10.05
C LYS A 107 9.30 13.11 -10.98
N ILE A 108 8.49 12.21 -10.43
CA ILE A 108 7.71 11.23 -11.20
C ILE A 108 6.23 11.66 -11.31
N GLY A 109 5.79 12.67 -10.54
CA GLY A 109 4.43 13.20 -10.57
C GLY A 109 3.38 12.22 -10.03
N PHE A 110 3.82 11.14 -9.40
CA PHE A 110 2.97 10.09 -8.85
C PHE A 110 3.58 9.57 -7.55
N SER A 111 2.92 9.83 -6.42
CA SER A 111 3.31 9.26 -5.13
C SER A 111 2.66 7.88 -5.00
N ALA A 112 3.41 6.83 -5.32
CA ALA A 112 2.94 5.46 -5.16
C ALA A 112 3.00 5.05 -3.68
N TYR A 113 2.03 5.48 -2.88
CA TYR A 113 1.82 4.99 -1.54
C TYR A 113 1.51 3.48 -1.60
N ALA A 114 2.55 2.66 -1.43
CA ALA A 114 2.56 1.19 -1.28
C ALA A 114 3.23 0.35 -2.40
N VAL A 115 3.86 0.94 -3.42
CA VAL A 115 4.71 0.15 -4.33
C VAL A 115 6.11 0.06 -3.73
N SER A 116 6.39 -1.04 -3.04
CA SER A 116 7.79 -1.44 -2.81
C SER A 116 8.35 -2.04 -4.10
N ASP A 117 9.65 -1.86 -4.37
CA ASP A 117 10.44 -2.51 -5.45
C ASP A 117 10.49 -4.05 -5.38
N ASN A 118 9.53 -4.66 -4.69
CA ASN A 118 9.44 -6.08 -4.51
C ASN A 118 9.04 -6.71 -5.85
N ALA A 119 10.05 -7.16 -6.58
CA ALA A 119 10.00 -7.79 -7.90
C ALA A 119 9.14 -9.07 -8.00
N ASN A 120 8.30 -9.38 -7.00
CA ASN A 120 7.49 -10.58 -6.94
C ASN A 120 6.00 -10.37 -6.61
N ASP A 121 5.52 -9.12 -6.53
CA ASP A 121 4.08 -8.86 -6.48
C ASP A 121 3.48 -8.91 -7.92
N PRO A 122 2.45 -9.72 -8.18
CA PRO A 122 1.84 -9.84 -9.52
C PRO A 122 1.15 -8.56 -10.00
N MET A 123 0.62 -7.72 -9.10
CA MET A 123 0.06 -6.41 -9.45
C MET A 123 1.16 -5.42 -9.78
N THR A 124 2.25 -5.38 -9.02
CA THR A 124 3.42 -4.54 -9.36
C THR A 124 3.99 -4.93 -10.72
N LYS A 125 4.12 -6.23 -11.00
CA LYS A 125 4.55 -6.72 -12.32
C LYS A 125 3.59 -6.28 -13.44
N ALA A 126 2.28 -6.34 -13.20
CA ALA A 126 1.29 -5.90 -14.18
C ALA A 126 1.37 -4.38 -14.43
N ILE A 127 1.56 -3.58 -13.38
CA ILE A 127 1.75 -2.13 -13.48
C ILE A 127 3.03 -1.81 -14.27
N HIS A 128 4.14 -2.48 -13.96
CA HIS A 128 5.39 -2.30 -14.69
C HIS A 128 5.24 -2.69 -16.17
N ALA A 129 4.58 -3.82 -16.46
CA ALA A 129 4.31 -4.24 -17.83
C ALA A 129 3.40 -3.25 -18.59
N LEU A 130 2.44 -2.63 -17.89
CA LEU A 130 1.59 -1.57 -18.48
C LEU A 130 2.41 -0.30 -18.75
N LEU A 131 3.30 0.11 -17.84
CA LEU A 131 4.19 1.26 -18.03
C LEU A 131 5.15 1.04 -19.20
N ASP A 132 5.77 -0.15 -19.29
CA ASP A 132 6.63 -0.53 -20.41
C ASP A 132 5.85 -0.54 -21.73
N HIS A 133 4.62 -1.04 -21.71
CA HIS A 133 3.76 -1.03 -22.88
C HIS A 133 3.37 0.39 -23.32
N ALA A 134 3.05 1.27 -22.37
CA ALA A 134 2.72 2.67 -22.63
C ALA A 134 3.93 3.40 -23.26
N ALA A 135 5.13 3.23 -22.70
CA ALA A 135 6.35 3.78 -23.29
C ALA A 135 6.62 3.27 -24.72
N ALA A 136 6.37 1.98 -24.97
CA ALA A 136 6.49 1.42 -26.31
C ALA A 136 5.40 1.93 -27.29
N GLN A 137 4.20 2.23 -26.78
CA GLN A 137 3.14 2.86 -27.57
C GLN A 137 3.48 4.31 -27.93
N ASP A 138 4.08 5.08 -27.02
CA ASP A 138 4.51 6.46 -27.27
C ASP A 138 5.54 6.54 -28.40
N VAL A 139 6.52 5.62 -28.42
CA VAL A 139 7.50 5.53 -29.52
C VAL A 139 6.80 5.27 -30.85
N LYS A 140 5.85 4.33 -30.89
CA LYS A 140 5.07 4.05 -32.12
C LYS A 140 4.22 5.23 -32.54
N LEU A 141 3.59 5.94 -31.60
CA LEU A 141 2.82 7.15 -31.89
C LEU A 141 3.71 8.22 -32.53
N GLN A 142 4.90 8.45 -31.98
CA GLN A 142 5.87 9.39 -32.58
C GLN A 142 6.28 8.98 -34.00
N GLU A 143 6.54 7.70 -34.23
CA GLU A 143 6.84 7.18 -35.58
C GLU A 143 5.68 7.40 -36.55
N VAL A 144 4.45 7.11 -36.13
CA VAL A 144 3.24 7.32 -36.95
C VAL A 144 3.04 8.80 -37.24
N MET A 145 3.18 9.68 -36.24
CA MET A 145 3.10 11.14 -36.42
C MET A 145 4.18 11.65 -37.39
N ALA A 146 5.39 11.13 -37.32
CA ALA A 146 6.47 11.48 -38.25
C ALA A 146 6.16 11.06 -39.71
N GLN A 147 5.51 9.91 -39.91
CA GLN A 147 5.08 9.48 -41.24
C GLN A 147 3.87 10.28 -41.76
N LEU A 148 2.91 10.59 -40.89
CA LEU A 148 1.75 11.44 -41.23
C LEU A 148 2.19 12.85 -41.66
N ASN A 149 3.17 13.43 -40.95
CA ASN A 149 3.81 14.70 -41.35
C ASN A 149 4.45 14.62 -42.75
N LYS A 150 5.15 13.53 -43.08
CA LYS A 150 5.74 13.32 -44.41
C LYS A 150 4.71 13.16 -45.52
N LEU A 151 3.51 12.66 -45.19
CA LEU A 151 2.37 12.54 -46.10
C LEU A 151 1.58 13.85 -46.26
N GLY A 152 1.97 14.94 -45.57
CA GLY A 152 1.33 16.25 -45.66
C GLY A 152 0.04 16.37 -44.86
N ALA A 153 -0.19 15.49 -43.88
CA ALA A 153 -1.29 15.64 -42.95
C ALA A 153 -1.00 16.82 -41.99
N ASP A 154 -1.96 17.74 -41.85
CA ASP A 154 -1.88 18.84 -40.89
C ASP A 154 -2.19 18.32 -39.47
N VAL A 155 -1.14 17.85 -38.79
CA VAL A 155 -1.23 17.27 -37.44
C VAL A 155 -1.31 18.34 -36.34
N GLU A 156 -1.17 19.63 -36.69
CA GLU A 156 -1.33 20.75 -35.76
C GLU A 156 -2.79 21.21 -35.63
N SER A 157 -3.65 20.88 -36.60
CA SER A 157 -5.05 21.29 -36.63
C SER A 157 -5.96 20.68 -35.54
N ASP A 158 -5.48 19.65 -34.82
CA ASP A 158 -6.18 19.04 -33.67
C ASP A 158 -5.51 19.38 -32.32
N ALA A 159 -4.86 20.54 -32.21
CA ALA A 159 -4.24 21.02 -30.97
C ALA A 159 -5.21 21.10 -29.76
N GLU A 160 -6.52 21.07 -29.98
CA GLU A 160 -7.52 20.93 -28.90
C GLU A 160 -7.55 19.52 -28.30
N VAL A 161 -7.34 18.47 -29.10
CA VAL A 161 -7.32 17.07 -28.64
C VAL A 161 -6.04 16.77 -27.85
N GLY A 162 -4.89 17.29 -28.29
CA GLY A 162 -3.61 17.12 -27.58
C GLY A 162 -3.61 17.72 -26.17
N LYS A 163 -4.35 18.81 -25.93
CA LYS A 163 -4.51 19.42 -24.60
C LYS A 163 -5.34 18.58 -23.63
N ALA A 164 -6.20 17.70 -24.12
CA ALA A 164 -7.01 16.81 -23.27
C ALA A 164 -6.19 15.66 -22.68
N PHE A 165 -5.04 15.33 -23.28
CA PHE A 165 -4.11 14.28 -22.84
C PHE A 165 -2.80 14.82 -22.30
N ASP A 166 -2.72 16.13 -22.05
CA ASP A 166 -1.54 16.76 -21.46
C ASP A 166 -1.27 16.19 -20.06
N VAL A 167 -0.09 15.60 -19.90
CA VAL A 167 0.37 14.95 -18.67
C VAL A 167 0.45 15.96 -17.51
N ASP A 168 0.61 17.25 -17.80
CA ASP A 168 0.61 18.31 -16.80
C ASP A 168 -0.79 18.61 -16.23
N ALA A 169 -1.86 18.15 -16.87
CA ALA A 169 -3.22 18.24 -16.32
C ALA A 169 -3.38 17.36 -15.06
N PHE A 170 -2.64 16.26 -14.97
CA PHE A 170 -2.64 15.37 -13.81
C PHE A 170 -1.85 15.91 -12.61
N LYS A 171 -0.96 16.89 -12.81
CA LYS A 171 -0.20 17.52 -11.71
C LYS A 171 -1.03 18.52 -10.88
N LYS A 172 -2.28 18.78 -11.26
CA LYS A 172 -3.17 19.76 -10.62
C LYS A 172 -4.31 19.16 -9.78
N LEU A 173 -4.40 17.83 -9.70
CA LEU A 173 -5.28 17.11 -8.78
C LEU A 173 -4.50 16.71 -7.51
#